data_AF-A0A0A9FH67-F1
#
_entry.id   AF-A0A0A9FH67-F1
#
_cell.length_a   1.000
_cell.length_b   1.000
_cell.length_c   1.000
_cell.angle_alpha   90.00
_cell.angle_beta   90.00
_cell.angle_gamma   90.00
#
_symmetry.space_group_name_H-M   'P 1'
#
loop_
_entity.id
_entity.type
_entity.pdbx_description
1 polymer ?
#
loop_
_entity_poly.entity_id
_entity_poly.type
_entity_poly.pdbx_seq_one_letter_code
_entity_poly.pdbx_strand_id
1 'polypeptide(L)'
;MSFVGTHEYLAPEIVSGEGHGSSVDWWTLGIFVFELLYGATPFKGYDNEMTLANIVARALEFPKEPSVSSVAKDLVTALLAKDPARRLGATVGAAAIKRHPFFNGVNWALLRCAAPPYVPPPFSVTSVKAAAGGNNVNDDDMSDDSCPGTPVEYY
;
A
#
# COMPACT_ATOMS: atom_id res chain seq x y z
N MET A 1 9.06 -24.32 -3.04
CA MET A 1 7.84 -23.64 -2.54
C MET A 1 7.60 -22.43 -3.45
N SER A 2 6.40 -22.28 -4.01
CA SER A 2 6.03 -21.06 -4.73
C SER A 2 5.38 -20.09 -3.74
N PHE A 3 6.10 -19.07 -3.32
CA PHE A 3 5.52 -17.94 -2.59
C PHE A 3 4.83 -17.05 -3.63
N VAL A 4 3.50 -16.98 -3.60
CA VAL A 4 2.72 -16.09 -4.49
C VAL A 4 2.41 -14.83 -3.71
N GLY A 5 3.08 -13.74 -4.04
CA GLY A 5 2.92 -12.43 -3.41
C GLY A 5 3.92 -11.42 -3.97
N THR A 6 3.72 -10.14 -3.64
CA THR A 6 4.69 -9.10 -4.00
C THR A 6 5.83 -9.11 -2.98
N HIS A 7 6.93 -9.81 -3.31
CA HIS A 7 8.08 -10.04 -2.45
C HIS A 7 8.65 -8.76 -1.81
N GLU A 8 8.48 -7.62 -2.47
CA GLU A 8 8.96 -6.29 -2.04
C GLU A 8 8.34 -5.80 -0.71
N TYR A 9 7.21 -6.36 -0.28
CA TYR A 9 6.51 -5.95 0.94
C TYR A 9 6.76 -6.87 2.14
N LEU A 10 7.50 -7.98 1.95
CA LEU A 10 7.74 -8.92 3.04
C LEU A 10 8.64 -8.31 4.10
N ALA A 11 8.29 -8.55 5.37
CA ALA A 11 9.12 -8.15 6.50
C ALA A 11 10.34 -9.08 6.65
N PRO A 12 11.49 -8.59 7.16
CA PRO A 12 12.71 -9.39 7.28
C PRO A 12 12.50 -10.72 8.03
N GLU A 13 11.73 -10.69 9.11
CA GLU A 13 11.41 -11.88 9.92
C GLU A 13 10.60 -12.93 9.12
N ILE A 14 9.75 -12.50 8.19
CA ILE A 14 8.99 -13.40 7.30
C ILE A 14 9.93 -14.03 6.26
N VAL A 15 10.84 -13.24 5.69
CA VAL A 15 11.83 -13.72 4.73
C VAL A 15 12.76 -14.75 5.37
N SER A 16 13.15 -14.53 6.63
CA SER A 16 13.99 -15.44 7.40
C SER A 16 13.25 -16.67 7.95
N GLY A 17 11.92 -16.76 7.78
CA GLY A 17 11.12 -17.87 8.30
C GLY A 17 10.98 -17.88 9.84
N GLU A 18 11.14 -16.71 10.46
CA GLU A 18 10.97 -16.54 11.90
C GLU A 18 9.48 -16.41 12.26
N GLY A 19 9.14 -16.66 13.53
CA GLY A 19 7.80 -16.40 14.02
C GLY A 19 7.44 -14.92 13.90
N HIS A 20 6.21 -14.61 13.47
CA HIS A 20 5.77 -13.24 13.26
C HIS A 20 4.57 -12.86 14.13
N GLY A 21 4.50 -11.58 14.49
CA GLY A 21 3.36 -10.97 15.15
C GLY A 21 2.69 -9.91 14.26
N SER A 22 1.89 -9.03 14.85
CA SER A 22 1.25 -7.91 14.13
C SER A 22 2.24 -6.83 13.64
N SER A 23 3.53 -6.93 14.00
CA SER A 23 4.57 -5.98 13.57
C SER A 23 4.84 -6.01 12.06
N VAL A 24 4.54 -7.12 11.39
CA VAL A 24 4.75 -7.27 9.94
C VAL A 24 3.85 -6.34 9.13
N ASP A 25 2.65 -6.04 9.62
CA ASP A 25 1.74 -5.11 8.96
C ASP A 25 2.29 -3.68 8.99
N TRP A 26 2.99 -3.31 10.07
CA TRP A 26 3.66 -2.01 10.18
C TRP A 26 4.86 -1.88 9.25
N TRP A 27 5.56 -2.98 9.00
CA TRP A 27 6.60 -3.02 7.97
C TRP A 27 6.00 -2.76 6.59
N THR A 28 4.95 -3.50 6.24
CA THR A 28 4.24 -3.36 4.97
C THR A 28 3.73 -1.93 4.77
N LEU A 29 3.19 -1.31 5.83
CA LEU A 29 2.81 0.10 5.82
C LEU A 29 4.01 1.01 5.52
N GLY A 30 5.18 0.74 6.11
CA GLY A 30 6.42 1.48 5.83
C GLY A 30 6.85 1.40 4.37
N ILE A 31 6.79 0.20 3.77
CA ILE A 31 7.09 -0.02 2.35
C ILE A 31 6.12 0.79 1.48
N PHE A 32 4.83 0.71 1.80
CA PHE A 32 3.78 1.41 1.06
C PHE A 32 3.91 2.94 1.16
N VAL A 33 4.19 3.49 2.35
CA VAL A 33 4.40 4.93 2.51
C VAL A 33 5.63 5.40 1.73
N PHE A 34 6.72 4.62 1.74
CA PHE A 34 7.90 4.93 0.92
C PHE A 34 7.53 4.94 -0.57
N GLU A 35 6.79 3.95 -1.04
CA GLU A 35 6.35 3.85 -2.43
C GLU A 35 5.42 5.01 -2.83
N LEU A 36 4.49 5.43 -1.98
CA LEU A 36 3.66 6.61 -2.26
C LEU A 36 4.48 7.90 -2.40
N LEU A 37 5.60 8.00 -1.68
CA LEU A 37 6.47 9.18 -1.69
C LEU A 37 7.43 9.19 -2.88
N TYR A 38 7.93 8.03 -3.30
CA TYR A 38 9.01 7.90 -4.28
C TYR A 38 8.63 7.17 -5.57
N GLY A 39 7.45 6.55 -5.65
CA GLY A 39 6.97 5.77 -6.79
C GLY A 39 7.64 4.40 -6.97
N ALA A 40 8.47 3.96 -6.02
CA ALA A 40 9.15 2.68 -6.03
C ALA A 40 9.37 2.17 -4.61
N THR A 41 9.53 0.85 -4.42
CA THR A 41 9.81 0.28 -3.09
C THR A 41 11.31 0.38 -2.74
N PRO A 42 11.67 0.46 -1.44
CA PRO A 42 13.04 0.79 -1.03
C PRO A 42 14.05 -0.35 -1.22
N PHE A 43 13.60 -1.60 -1.29
CA PHE A 43 14.46 -2.79 -1.30
C PHE A 43 14.40 -3.59 -2.59
N LYS A 44 13.70 -3.10 -3.62
CA LYS A 44 13.58 -3.78 -4.92
C LYS A 44 14.96 -4.11 -5.51
N GLY A 45 15.17 -5.39 -5.79
CA GLY A 45 16.31 -5.91 -6.54
C GLY A 45 15.98 -6.11 -8.02
N TYR A 46 16.95 -6.59 -8.80
CA TYR A 46 16.73 -6.94 -10.21
C TYR A 46 15.80 -8.16 -10.36
N ASP A 47 15.85 -9.07 -9.39
CA ASP A 47 15.00 -10.26 -9.27
C ASP A 47 14.47 -10.42 -7.83
N ASN A 48 13.68 -11.48 -7.63
CA ASN A 48 13.09 -11.77 -6.33
C ASN A 48 14.15 -12.13 -5.29
N GLU A 49 15.18 -12.90 -5.65
CA GLU A 49 16.22 -13.33 -4.70
C GLU A 49 17.01 -12.13 -4.15
N MET A 50 17.43 -11.22 -5.04
CA MET A 50 18.10 -9.97 -4.67
C MET A 50 17.18 -9.06 -3.85
N THR A 51 15.88 -9.03 -4.17
CA THR A 51 14.90 -8.27 -3.38
C THR A 51 14.82 -8.79 -1.95
N LEU A 52 14.73 -10.11 -1.76
CA LEU A 52 14.71 -10.74 -0.44
C LEU A 52 16.01 -10.49 0.33
N ALA A 53 17.16 -10.62 -0.35
CA ALA A 53 18.46 -10.31 0.23
C ALA A 53 18.57 -8.84 0.69
N ASN A 54 18.08 -7.90 -0.12
CA ASN A 54 18.03 -6.48 0.23
C ASN A 54 17.10 -6.21 1.42
N ILE A 55 15.94 -6.88 1.49
CA ILE A 55 15.01 -6.75 2.61
C ILE A 55 15.69 -7.14 3.92
N VAL A 56 16.55 -8.16 3.94
CA VAL A 56 17.25 -8.58 5.16
C VAL A 56 18.46 -7.70 5.45
N ALA A 57 19.31 -7.46 4.46
CA ALA A 57 20.67 -6.93 4.70
C ALA A 57 20.86 -5.45 4.34
N ARG A 58 20.09 -4.90 3.39
CA ARG A 58 20.31 -3.53 2.91
C ARG A 58 19.71 -2.50 3.86
N ALA A 59 20.50 -1.47 4.16
CA ALA A 59 20.04 -0.30 4.91
C ALA A 59 19.02 0.52 4.09
N LEU A 60 18.07 1.15 4.78
CA LEU A 60 17.13 2.05 4.14
C LEU A 60 17.85 3.31 3.64
N GLU A 61 17.66 3.63 2.36
CA GLU A 61 18.22 4.81 1.72
C GLU A 61 17.11 5.64 1.09
N PHE A 62 17.18 6.96 1.26
CA PHE A 62 16.22 7.88 0.68
C PHE A 62 16.82 8.52 -0.59
N PRO A 63 16.12 8.43 -1.74
CA PRO A 63 16.49 9.17 -2.94
C PRO A 63 16.59 10.68 -2.67
N LYS A 64 17.43 11.38 -3.45
CA LYS A 64 17.55 12.85 -3.39
C LYS A 64 16.28 13.54 -3.91
N GLU A 65 15.60 12.91 -4.86
CA GLU A 65 14.39 13.42 -5.50
C GLU A 65 13.29 12.33 -5.54
N PRO A 66 12.01 12.69 -5.34
CA PRO A 66 11.54 14.00 -4.90
C PRO A 66 12.01 14.36 -3.47
N SER A 67 12.09 15.65 -3.18
CA SER A 67 12.38 16.11 -1.82
C SER A 67 11.17 15.84 -0.92
N VAL A 68 11.40 15.09 0.14
CA VAL A 68 10.39 14.68 1.11
C VAL A 68 10.78 15.24 2.48
N SER A 69 9.79 15.64 3.28
CA SER A 69 10.01 16.22 4.60
C SER A 69 10.77 15.27 5.53
N SER A 70 11.59 15.83 6.42
CA SER A 70 12.32 15.04 7.43
C SER A 70 11.37 14.22 8.30
N VAL A 71 10.19 14.76 8.61
CA VAL A 71 9.15 14.09 9.40
C VAL A 71 8.60 12.84 8.68
N ALA A 72 8.45 12.87 7.36
CA ALA A 72 8.02 11.70 6.60
C ALA A 72 9.13 10.65 6.53
N LYS A 73 10.38 11.06 6.34
CA LYS A 73 11.54 10.16 6.37
C LYS A 73 11.70 9.49 7.74
N ASP A 74 11.46 10.24 8.81
CA ASP A 74 11.47 9.74 10.19
C ASP A 74 10.41 8.66 10.40
N LEU A 75 9.16 8.90 9.96
CA LEU A 75 8.08 7.91 10.01
C LEU A 75 8.48 6.60 9.31
N VAL A 76 8.95 6.71 8.07
CA VAL A 76 9.32 5.55 7.26
C VAL A 76 10.50 4.80 7.90
N THR A 77 11.49 5.51 8.42
CA THR A 77 12.64 4.92 9.12
C THR A 77 12.19 4.12 10.35
N ALA A 78 11.24 4.66 11.12
CA ALA A 78 10.70 3.99 12.31
C ALA A 78 9.82 2.77 11.97
N LEU A 79 9.06 2.82 10.88
CA LEU A 79 8.26 1.69 10.37
C LEU A 79 9.12 0.59 9.73
N LEU A 80 10.24 0.94 9.11
CA LEU A 80 11.16 0.01 8.44
C LEU A 80 12.37 -0.39 9.31
N ALA A 81 12.20 -0.37 10.63
CA ALA A 81 13.15 -1.00 11.53
C ALA A 81 13.18 -2.52 11.27
N LYS A 82 14.38 -3.05 10.96
CA LYS A 82 14.59 -4.47 10.67
C LYS A 82 14.24 -5.34 11.89
N ASP A 83 14.66 -4.91 13.07
CA ASP A 83 14.27 -5.51 14.35
C ASP A 83 12.77 -5.25 14.61
N PRO A 84 11.92 -6.30 14.64
CA PRO A 84 10.49 -6.15 14.84
C PRO A 84 10.13 -5.51 16.19
N ALA A 85 10.93 -5.71 17.24
CA ALA A 85 10.68 -5.18 18.57
C ALA A 85 10.91 -3.66 18.65
N ARG A 86 11.79 -3.13 17.79
CA ARG A 86 12.10 -1.69 17.69
C ARG A 86 11.22 -0.95 16.69
N ARG A 87 10.38 -1.67 15.95
CA ARG A 87 9.51 -1.12 14.92
C ARG A 87 8.40 -0.27 15.51
N LEU A 88 8.11 0.87 14.90
CA LEU A 88 7.00 1.72 15.32
C LEU A 88 5.69 0.94 15.23
N GLY A 89 4.93 0.90 16.34
CA GLY A 89 3.69 0.14 16.46
C GLY A 89 3.86 -1.28 16.99
N ALA A 90 5.08 -1.75 17.26
CA ALA A 90 5.30 -3.09 17.81
C ALA A 90 4.66 -3.30 19.20
N THR A 91 4.67 -2.28 20.05
CA THR A 91 4.21 -2.39 21.45
C THR A 91 2.76 -1.92 21.66
N VAL A 92 2.43 -0.73 21.17
CA VAL A 92 1.11 -0.08 21.38
C VAL A 92 0.28 0.00 20.09
N GLY A 93 0.71 -0.69 19.03
CA GLY A 93 -0.02 -0.78 17.77
C GLY A 93 -0.21 0.57 17.07
N ALA A 94 -1.37 0.70 16.41
CA ALA A 94 -1.73 1.87 15.62
C ALA A 94 -1.67 3.19 16.42
N ALA A 95 -1.84 3.14 17.74
CA ALA A 95 -1.84 4.33 18.58
C ALA A 95 -0.50 5.08 18.56
N ALA A 96 0.63 4.38 18.42
CA ALA A 96 1.94 5.03 18.27
C ALA A 96 2.05 5.75 16.91
N ILE A 97 1.61 5.08 15.85
CA ILE A 97 1.68 5.59 14.48
C ILE A 97 0.79 6.83 14.34
N LYS A 98 -0.44 6.79 14.87
CA LYS A 98 -1.39 7.91 14.83
C LYS A 98 -0.90 9.17 15.56
N ARG A 99 0.01 9.03 16.54
CA ARG A 99 0.62 10.14 17.28
C ARG A 99 1.89 10.68 16.64
N HIS A 100 2.40 10.02 15.60
CA HIS A 100 3.62 10.45 14.93
C HIS A 100 3.42 11.84 14.31
N PRO A 101 4.40 12.76 14.38
CA PRO A 101 4.25 14.13 13.87
C PRO A 101 3.85 14.23 12.39
N PHE A 102 4.14 13.19 11.60
CA PHE A 102 3.69 13.09 10.20
C PHE A 102 2.17 13.20 10.05
N PHE A 103 1.41 12.69 11.02
CA PHE A 103 -0.04 12.73 11.03
C PHE A 103 -0.62 13.87 11.88
N ASN A 104 0.18 14.88 12.24
CA ASN A 104 -0.32 16.06 12.93
C ASN A 104 -1.42 16.74 12.11
N GLY A 105 -2.53 17.08 12.77
CA GLY A 105 -3.70 17.69 12.13
C GLY A 105 -4.70 16.68 11.55
N VAL A 106 -4.39 15.38 11.52
CA VAL A 106 -5.34 14.35 11.11
C VAL A 106 -6.38 14.12 12.20
N ASN A 107 -7.64 14.40 11.92
CA ASN A 107 -8.76 13.99 12.76
C ASN A 107 -9.17 12.55 12.43
N TRP A 108 -8.61 11.59 13.16
CA TRP A 108 -8.86 10.16 12.96
C TRP A 108 -10.32 9.73 13.12
N ALA A 109 -11.12 10.44 13.92
CA ALA A 109 -12.54 10.13 14.12
C ALA A 109 -13.39 10.55 12.91
N LEU A 110 -12.99 11.62 12.22
CA LEU A 110 -13.72 12.19 11.08
C LEU A 110 -13.08 11.88 9.72
N LEU A 111 -12.06 11.02 9.68
CA LEU A 111 -11.30 10.74 8.46
C LEU A 111 -12.19 10.31 7.28
N ARG A 112 -13.25 9.53 7.55
CA ARG A 112 -14.21 9.06 6.54
C ARG A 112 -15.11 10.17 5.98
N CYS A 113 -15.18 11.32 6.65
CA CYS A 113 -15.93 12.48 6.21
C CYS A 113 -15.05 13.52 5.49
N ALA A 114 -13.72 13.34 5.49
CA ALA A 114 -12.82 14.22 4.78
C ALA A 114 -12.98 14.03 3.27
N ALA A 115 -12.90 15.13 2.51
CA ALA A 115 -12.82 15.05 1.07
C ALA A 115 -11.50 14.35 0.68
N PRO A 116 -11.53 13.29 -0.16
CA PRO A 116 -10.32 12.65 -0.61
C PRO A 116 -9.52 13.61 -1.51
N PRO A 117 -8.19 13.47 -1.56
CA PRO A 117 -7.34 14.34 -2.39
C PRO A 117 -7.62 14.19 -3.89
N TYR A 118 -8.17 13.04 -4.30
CA TYR A 118 -8.54 12.76 -5.68
C TYR A 118 -9.83 11.92 -5.71
N VAL A 119 -10.77 12.32 -6.56
CA VAL A 119 -11.98 11.55 -6.88
C VAL A 119 -11.85 11.10 -8.33
N PRO A 120 -11.72 9.78 -8.59
CA PRO A 120 -11.66 9.30 -9.97
C PRO A 120 -12.97 9.58 -10.70
N PRO A 121 -12.93 9.84 -12.03
CA PRO A 121 -14.14 9.99 -12.81
C PRO A 121 -14.98 8.70 -12.76
N PRO A 122 -16.30 8.80 -12.93
CA PRO A 122 -17.16 7.63 -12.96
C PRO A 122 -16.70 6.65 -14.05
N PHE A 123 -16.67 5.37 -13.70
CA PHE A 123 -16.35 4.29 -14.63
C PHE A 123 -17.37 4.29 -15.78
N SER A 124 -16.90 4.46 -17.01
CA SER A 124 -17.73 4.33 -18.21
C SER A 124 -17.23 3.16 -19.05
N VAL A 125 -18.12 2.20 -19.30
CA VAL A 125 -17.88 1.03 -20.16
C VAL A 125 -17.46 1.45 -21.59
N THR A 126 -17.88 2.63 -22.04
CA THR A 126 -17.53 3.18 -23.35
C THR A 126 -16.05 3.58 -23.42
N SER A 127 -15.45 4.01 -22.31
CA SER A 127 -14.03 4.37 -22.22
C SER A 127 -13.10 3.17 -22.36
N VAL A 128 -13.53 2.00 -21.89
CA VAL A 128 -12.74 0.76 -21.97
C VAL A 128 -12.68 0.23 -23.41
N LYS A 129 -13.80 0.30 -24.15
CA LYS A 129 -13.83 -0.08 -25.59
C LYS A 129 -12.93 0.80 -26.45
N ALA A 130 -12.86 2.10 -26.16
CA ALA A 130 -12.00 3.04 -26.88
C ALA A 130 -10.49 2.82 -26.62
N ALA A 131 -10.10 2.49 -25.38
CA ALA A 131 -8.71 2.22 -25.03
C ALA A 131 -8.20 0.85 -25.51
N ALA A 132 -9.12 -0.12 -25.74
CA ALA A 132 -8.78 -1.48 -26.17
C ALA A 132 -8.70 -1.67 -27.70
N GLY A 133 -8.86 -0.61 -28.51
CA GLY A 133 -8.74 -0.70 -29.98
C GLY A 133 -9.74 -1.66 -30.64
N GLY A 134 -10.90 -1.90 -30.02
CA GLY A 134 -11.91 -2.81 -30.54
C GLY A 134 -12.75 -2.17 -31.66
N ASN A 135 -12.68 -2.72 -32.87
CA ASN A 135 -13.55 -2.38 -33.99
C ASN A 135 -15.03 -2.45 -33.59
N ASN A 136 -15.83 -1.52 -34.14
CA ASN A 136 -17.28 -1.51 -34.08
C ASN A 136 -17.86 -2.88 -34.47
N VAL A 137 -18.35 -3.62 -33.47
CA VAL A 137 -19.30 -4.71 -33.68
C VAL A 137 -20.65 -4.18 -33.21
N ASN A 138 -21.62 -4.23 -34.12
CA ASN A 138 -22.95 -3.68 -33.97
C ASN A 138 -23.60 -4.10 -32.64
N ASP A 139 -24.26 -3.13 -32.01
CA ASP A 139 -25.18 -3.34 -30.90
C ASP A 139 -26.39 -4.13 -31.40
N ASP A 140 -26.34 -5.45 -31.35
CA ASP A 140 -27.54 -6.28 -31.39
C ASP A 140 -27.35 -7.49 -30.45
N ASP A 141 -28.17 -7.49 -29.40
CA ASP A 141 -28.59 -8.62 -28.58
C ASP A 141 -27.66 -9.11 -27.44
N MET A 142 -27.88 -8.55 -26.25
CA MET A 142 -27.82 -9.31 -24.99
C MET A 142 -28.91 -8.80 -24.06
N SER A 143 -30.04 -9.49 -24.08
CA SER A 143 -31.09 -9.40 -23.07
C SER A 143 -30.57 -9.98 -21.76
N ASP A 144 -30.21 -9.10 -20.81
CA ASP A 144 -29.79 -9.49 -19.47
C ASP A 144 -31.05 -9.70 -18.60
N ASP A 145 -31.65 -10.87 -18.76
CA ASP A 145 -32.81 -11.30 -17.99
C ASP A 145 -32.34 -12.15 -16.80
N SER A 146 -31.77 -11.52 -15.75
CA SER A 146 -31.87 -11.95 -14.33
C SER A 146 -30.89 -11.23 -13.40
N CYS A 147 -31.39 -10.28 -12.61
CA CYS A 147 -31.35 -10.37 -11.14
C CYS A 147 -32.26 -9.28 -10.55
N PRO A 148 -33.40 -9.63 -9.94
CA PRO A 148 -34.30 -8.67 -9.32
C PRO A 148 -33.64 -8.04 -8.09
N GLY A 149 -33.90 -6.74 -7.90
CA GLY A 149 -33.21 -5.85 -6.98
C GLY A 149 -33.11 -6.35 -5.54
N THR A 150 -31.90 -6.27 -4.98
CA THR A 150 -31.71 -6.19 -3.54
C THR A 150 -31.85 -4.72 -3.13
N PRO A 151 -32.79 -4.37 -2.24
CA PRO A 151 -32.86 -3.03 -1.67
C PRO A 151 -31.58 -2.81 -0.86
N VAL A 152 -30.83 -1.78 -1.23
CA VAL A 152 -29.68 -1.31 -0.45
C VAL A 152 -30.24 -0.58 0.77
N GLU A 153 -30.43 -1.28 1.89
CA GLU A 153 -30.61 -0.61 3.18
C GLU A 153 -29.26 -0.02 3.60
N TYR A 154 -29.20 1.31 3.62
CA TYR A 154 -28.11 2.05 4.23
C TYR A 154 -28.32 2.07 5.75
N TYR A 155 -27.45 1.40 6.48
CA TYR A 155 -27.15 1.71 7.89
C TYR A 155 -25.69 2.15 8.00
#